data_AF-A0A842NQF5-F1
#
_entry.id   AF-A0A842NQF5-F1
#
_cell.length_a   1.000
_cell.length_b   1.000
_cell.length_c   1.000
_cell.angle_alpha   90.00
_cell.angle_beta   90.00
_cell.angle_gamma   90.00
#
_symmetry.space_group_name_H-M   'P 1'
#
loop_
_entity.id
_entity.type
_entity.pdbx_description
1 polymer ?
#
loop_
_entity_poly.entity_id
_entity_poly.type
_entity_poly.pdbx_seq_one_letter_code
_entity_poly.pdbx_strand_id
1 'polypeptide(L)'
;MSKKDIIKTSNMKEDFKIYTSEEQEEAMDHSCGTSLAGYLKDTTYTQLVSALGKPTHPDASGDNKTQKEWIIEFKGVIFAIYDWKTYSEENTIMFYRNWHIGSKNTNPFRNVNYNGKSTVKVEEFIEHIKFLVHLEDTKSKLGLGNLEN
;
A
#
# COMPACT_ATOMS: atom_id res chain seq x y z
N MET A 1 11.05 6.68 -23.07
CA MET A 1 10.56 5.48 -22.37
C MET A 1 10.40 4.36 -23.39
N SER A 2 10.99 3.18 -23.18
CA SER A 2 11.00 2.11 -24.20
C SER A 2 9.71 1.28 -24.18
N LYS A 3 9.41 0.57 -25.28
CA LYS A 3 8.30 -0.42 -25.34
C LYS A 3 8.38 -1.47 -24.22
N LYS A 4 9.60 -1.86 -23.81
CA LYS A 4 9.81 -2.80 -22.69
C LYS A 4 9.43 -2.18 -21.34
N ASP A 5 9.71 -0.89 -21.14
CA ASP A 5 9.35 -0.17 -19.92
C ASP A 5 7.83 -0.01 -19.82
N ILE A 6 7.15 0.24 -20.94
CA ILE A 6 5.69 0.35 -21.02
C ILE A 6 5.03 -0.99 -20.70
N ILE A 7 5.49 -2.10 -21.29
CA ILE A 7 4.94 -3.46 -21.05
C ILE A 7 5.22 -3.93 -19.62
N LYS A 8 6.40 -3.59 -19.06
CA LYS A 8 6.70 -3.88 -17.65
C LYS A 8 5.76 -3.10 -16.73
N THR A 9 5.47 -1.85 -17.05
CA THR A 9 4.54 -1.00 -16.28
C THR A 9 3.09 -1.49 -16.39
N SER A 10 2.64 -1.96 -17.56
CA SER A 10 1.29 -2.54 -17.73
C SER A 10 1.12 -3.85 -16.97
N ASN A 11 2.11 -4.75 -17.01
CA ASN A 11 2.07 -6.01 -16.26
C ASN A 11 2.16 -5.81 -14.73
N MET A 12 2.72 -4.68 -14.27
CA MET A 12 2.71 -4.31 -12.86
C MET A 12 1.32 -3.86 -12.37
N LYS A 13 0.42 -3.43 -13.28
CA LYS A 13 -0.98 -3.08 -12.94
C LYS A 13 -1.91 -4.30 -12.86
N GLU A 14 -1.63 -5.41 -13.57
CA GLU A 14 -2.55 -6.57 -13.59
C GLU A 14 -2.63 -7.33 -12.25
N ASP A 15 -1.59 -7.23 -11.41
CA ASP A 15 -1.52 -7.89 -10.09
C ASP A 15 -1.43 -6.88 -8.94
N PHE A 16 -1.85 -5.62 -9.13
CA PHE A 16 -1.78 -4.58 -8.10
C PHE A 16 -3.03 -3.71 -8.13
N LYS A 17 -3.97 -4.01 -7.23
CA LYS A 17 -5.22 -3.25 -7.04
C LYS A 17 -5.14 -2.50 -5.71
N ILE A 18 -5.40 -1.20 -5.74
CA ILE A 18 -5.63 -0.39 -4.55
C ILE A 18 -7.14 -0.20 -4.43
N TYR A 19 -7.71 -0.52 -3.28
CA TYR A 19 -9.13 -0.29 -3.03
C TYR A 19 -9.36 1.20 -2.77
N THR A 20 -10.36 1.77 -3.43
CA THR A 20 -10.74 3.17 -3.27
C THR A 20 -11.58 3.39 -2.00
N SER A 21 -11.81 4.67 -1.65
CA SER A 21 -12.73 5.02 -0.56
C SER A 21 -14.19 4.63 -0.83
N GLU A 22 -14.56 4.34 -2.07
CA GLU A 22 -15.90 3.87 -2.43
C GLU A 22 -16.02 2.35 -2.27
N GLU A 23 -14.91 1.62 -2.28
CA GLU A 23 -14.84 0.16 -2.11
C GLU A 23 -14.52 -0.27 -0.67
N GLN A 24 -14.70 0.62 0.32
CA GLN A 24 -14.33 0.36 1.72
C GLN A 24 -14.98 -0.87 2.34
N GLU A 25 -16.25 -1.14 2.00
CA GLU A 25 -16.97 -2.31 2.52
C GLU A 25 -16.37 -3.62 1.97
N GLU A 26 -16.10 -3.68 0.66
CA GLU A 26 -15.43 -4.82 0.01
C GLU A 26 -14.00 -5.01 0.57
N ALA A 27 -13.27 -3.91 0.73
CA ALA A 27 -11.92 -3.92 1.29
C ALA A 27 -11.90 -4.46 2.73
N MET A 28 -12.93 -4.18 3.53
CA MET A 28 -13.05 -4.64 4.91
C MET A 28 -13.21 -6.16 4.98
N ASP A 29 -14.05 -6.75 4.12
CA ASP A 29 -14.22 -8.21 4.04
C ASP A 29 -12.90 -8.93 3.74
N HIS A 30 -12.06 -8.29 2.91
CA HIS A 30 -10.76 -8.81 2.51
C HIS A 30 -9.65 -8.56 3.55
N SER A 31 -9.68 -7.46 4.28
CA SER A 31 -8.63 -7.04 5.21
C SER A 31 -8.86 -7.46 6.67
N CYS A 32 -10.09 -7.84 7.04
CA CYS A 32 -10.41 -8.33 8.38
C CYS A 32 -9.52 -9.51 8.78
N GLY A 33 -8.86 -9.41 9.93
CA GLY A 33 -7.92 -10.42 10.44
C GLY A 33 -6.48 -10.27 9.93
N THR A 34 -6.16 -9.23 9.17
CA THR A 34 -4.76 -8.83 8.97
C THR A 34 -4.15 -8.39 10.29
N SER A 35 -2.83 -8.54 10.42
CA SER A 35 -2.08 -8.02 11.56
C SER A 35 -0.69 -7.60 11.12
N LEU A 36 0.03 -6.91 12.01
CA LEU A 36 1.37 -6.40 11.74
C LEU A 36 2.29 -7.50 11.23
N ALA A 37 2.80 -7.30 10.01
CA ALA A 37 3.70 -8.19 9.30
C ALA A 37 5.02 -7.51 8.91
N GLY A 38 5.09 -6.18 8.91
CA GLY A 38 6.32 -5.44 8.59
C GLY A 38 6.16 -3.92 8.71
N TYR A 39 7.18 -3.19 8.25
CA TYR A 39 7.19 -1.73 8.29
C TYR A 39 7.69 -1.14 6.97
N LEU A 40 6.98 -0.14 6.45
CA LEU A 40 7.46 0.76 5.42
C LEU A 40 8.02 2.02 6.11
N LYS A 41 9.34 2.16 6.07
CA LYS A 41 10.08 3.23 6.75
C LYS A 41 10.35 4.40 5.80
N ASP A 42 10.66 5.56 6.40
CA ASP A 42 11.14 6.77 5.73
C ASP A 42 10.25 7.26 4.57
N THR A 43 8.93 7.02 4.68
CA THR A 43 7.94 7.39 3.65
C THR A 43 6.90 8.33 4.24
N THR A 44 6.70 9.50 3.63
CA THR A 44 5.71 10.49 4.08
C THR A 44 4.29 10.13 3.63
N TYR A 45 3.27 10.67 4.30
CA TYR A 45 1.88 10.56 3.84
C TYR A 45 1.70 11.09 2.40
N THR A 46 2.28 12.25 2.09
CA THR A 46 2.19 12.84 0.74
C THR A 46 2.80 11.95 -0.33
N GLN A 47 3.94 11.30 -0.04
CA GLN A 47 4.54 10.32 -0.96
C GLN A 47 3.64 9.12 -1.20
N LEU A 48 2.99 8.59 -0.16
CA LEU A 48 2.00 7.53 -0.32
C LEU A 48 0.81 8.00 -1.16
N VAL A 49 0.27 9.20 -0.90
CA VAL A 49 -0.85 9.74 -1.69
C VAL A 49 -0.47 9.95 -3.15
N SER A 50 0.75 10.44 -3.43
CA SER A 50 1.24 10.58 -4.80
C SER A 50 1.37 9.24 -5.51
N ALA A 51 1.86 8.20 -4.82
CA ALA A 51 2.09 6.88 -5.39
C ALA A 51 0.83 6.01 -5.50
N LEU A 52 -0.10 6.15 -4.55
CA LEU A 52 -1.20 5.22 -4.32
C LEU A 52 -2.58 5.86 -4.46
N GLY A 53 -2.65 7.19 -4.56
CA GLY A 53 -3.90 7.93 -4.43
C GLY A 53 -4.38 8.03 -2.97
N LYS A 54 -5.62 8.45 -2.78
CA LYS A 54 -6.21 8.62 -1.44
C LYS A 54 -6.31 7.27 -0.70
N PRO A 55 -6.25 7.26 0.65
CA PRO A 55 -6.47 6.05 1.44
C PRO A 55 -7.82 5.40 1.14
N THR A 56 -7.86 4.07 1.27
CA THR A 56 -9.10 3.28 1.27
C THR A 56 -9.98 3.72 2.43
N HIS A 57 -9.43 3.77 3.64
CA HIS A 57 -10.08 4.36 4.81
C HIS A 57 -9.40 5.71 5.11
N PRO A 58 -9.98 6.83 4.63
CA PRO A 58 -9.39 8.15 4.83
C PRO A 58 -9.67 8.72 6.22
N ASP A 59 -10.59 8.15 6.98
CA ASP A 59 -10.98 8.66 8.29
C ASP A 59 -10.44 7.78 9.42
N ALA A 60 -10.46 8.31 10.64
CA ALA A 60 -10.01 7.57 11.81
C ALA A 60 -10.82 6.28 12.04
N SER A 61 -10.14 5.22 12.45
CA SER A 61 -10.77 3.98 12.89
C SER A 61 -11.71 4.24 14.05
N GLY A 62 -12.70 3.35 14.25
CA GLY A 62 -13.68 3.51 15.35
C GLY A 62 -13.07 3.57 16.76
N ASP A 63 -11.84 3.06 16.94
CA ASP A 63 -11.07 3.15 18.18
C ASP A 63 -9.98 4.26 18.18
N ASN A 64 -9.98 5.08 17.13
CA ASN A 64 -9.09 6.21 16.87
C ASN A 64 -7.58 5.86 16.85
N LYS A 65 -7.22 4.58 16.69
CA LYS A 65 -5.82 4.15 16.65
C LYS A 65 -5.19 4.32 15.28
N THR A 66 -5.96 4.15 14.22
CA THR A 66 -5.51 4.34 12.84
C THR A 66 -6.19 5.58 12.29
N GLN A 67 -5.46 6.45 11.61
CA GLN A 67 -5.99 7.67 11.01
C GLN A 67 -6.10 7.57 9.49
N LYS A 68 -5.23 6.78 8.85
CA LYS A 68 -5.19 6.56 7.39
C LYS A 68 -4.82 5.12 7.10
N GLU A 69 -5.57 4.45 6.24
CA GLU A 69 -5.29 3.08 5.82
C GLU A 69 -5.55 2.86 4.33
N TRP A 70 -4.59 2.24 3.65
CA TRP A 70 -4.75 1.71 2.31
C TRP A 70 -4.87 0.19 2.37
N ILE A 71 -5.88 -0.36 1.70
CA ILE A 71 -6.02 -1.79 1.43
C ILE A 71 -5.60 -2.05 -0.01
N ILE A 72 -4.70 -3.02 -0.18
CA ILE A 72 -4.04 -3.29 -1.46
C ILE A 72 -4.04 -4.79 -1.70
N GLU A 73 -4.53 -5.22 -2.85
CA GLU A 73 -4.30 -6.57 -3.36
C GLU A 73 -3.06 -6.57 -4.25
N PHE A 74 -2.05 -7.33 -3.84
CA PHE A 74 -0.81 -7.51 -4.59
C PHE A 74 -0.59 -9.00 -4.87
N LYS A 75 -0.63 -9.39 -6.15
CA LYS A 75 -0.47 -10.77 -6.63
C LYS A 75 -1.41 -11.76 -5.91
N GLY A 76 -2.66 -11.36 -5.73
CA GLY A 76 -3.69 -12.16 -5.06
C GLY A 76 -3.60 -12.20 -3.53
N VAL A 77 -2.73 -11.37 -2.92
CA VAL A 77 -2.54 -11.27 -1.47
C VAL A 77 -2.94 -9.88 -0.97
N ILE A 78 -3.76 -9.84 0.07
CA ILE A 78 -4.18 -8.60 0.71
C ILE A 78 -3.11 -8.09 1.68
N PHE A 79 -2.77 -6.82 1.50
CA PHE A 79 -1.93 -6.02 2.38
C PHE A 79 -2.67 -4.78 2.84
N ALA A 80 -2.31 -4.28 4.02
CA ALA A 80 -2.71 -2.97 4.50
C ALA A 80 -1.46 -2.10 4.74
N ILE A 81 -1.54 -0.81 4.42
CA ILE A 81 -0.56 0.20 4.84
C ILE A 81 -1.30 1.17 5.75
N TYR A 82 -0.89 1.28 7.00
CA TYR A 82 -1.60 2.09 7.98
C TYR A 82 -0.66 2.76 8.98
N ASP A 83 -1.10 3.89 9.52
CA ASP A 83 -0.49 4.47 10.71
C ASP A 83 -1.04 3.78 11.97
N TRP A 84 -0.28 3.79 13.06
CA TRP A 84 -0.73 3.13 14.28
C TRP A 84 -0.46 3.98 15.50
N LYS A 85 -1.53 4.25 16.25
CA LYS A 85 -1.56 4.99 17.52
C LYS A 85 -0.88 6.35 17.46
N THR A 86 -1.02 7.03 16.33
CA THR A 86 -0.68 8.46 16.20
C THR A 86 -1.68 9.33 16.97
N TYR A 87 -2.94 8.85 17.08
CA TYR A 87 -4.08 9.50 17.74
C TYR A 87 -4.35 10.94 17.24
N SER A 88 -3.81 11.30 16.07
CA SER A 88 -3.86 12.64 15.51
C SER A 88 -3.64 12.55 14.01
N GLU A 89 -4.64 12.96 13.23
CA GLU A 89 -4.54 13.08 11.77
C GLU A 89 -3.40 14.02 11.36
N GLU A 90 -3.24 15.14 12.07
CA GLU A 90 -2.15 16.10 11.83
C GLU A 90 -0.79 15.42 11.98
N ASN A 91 -0.60 14.63 13.04
CA ASN A 91 0.64 13.88 13.24
C ASN A 91 0.87 12.88 12.10
N THR A 92 -0.18 12.15 11.69
CA THR A 92 -0.12 11.20 10.58
C THR A 92 0.30 11.86 9.26
N ILE A 93 -0.33 12.99 8.91
CA ILE A 93 -0.09 13.67 7.63
C ILE A 93 1.26 14.39 7.63
N MET A 94 1.62 15.07 8.72
CA MET A 94 2.80 15.93 8.76
C MET A 94 4.08 15.19 9.12
N PHE A 95 4.05 14.30 10.10
CA PHE A 95 5.28 13.81 10.76
C PHE A 95 5.48 12.30 10.69
N TYR A 96 4.42 11.52 10.50
CA TYR A 96 4.54 10.06 10.50
C TYR A 96 5.32 9.53 9.29
N ARG A 97 6.27 8.62 9.53
CA ARG A 97 7.16 8.04 8.49
C ARG A 97 7.30 6.52 8.56
N ASN A 98 6.77 5.89 9.61
CA ASN A 98 6.97 4.47 9.90
C ASN A 98 5.65 3.71 9.78
N TRP A 99 5.20 3.50 8.55
CA TRP A 99 3.92 2.86 8.25
C TRP A 99 3.95 1.38 8.61
N HIS A 100 2.91 0.92 9.27
CA HIS A 100 2.72 -0.50 9.55
C HIS A 100 2.23 -1.20 8.30
N ILE A 101 2.75 -2.40 8.04
CA ILE A 101 2.30 -3.28 6.97
C ILE A 101 1.49 -4.40 7.59
N GLY A 102 0.21 -4.47 7.24
CA GLY A 102 -0.71 -5.53 7.65
C GLY A 102 -0.75 -6.64 6.61
N SER A 103 -0.78 -7.90 7.06
CA SER A 103 -1.07 -9.04 6.18
C SER A 103 -1.74 -10.16 6.97
N LYS A 104 -2.48 -11.03 6.26
CA LYS A 104 -3.01 -12.28 6.84
C LYS A 104 -1.94 -13.35 6.97
N ASN A 105 -0.82 -13.23 6.24
CA ASN A 105 0.28 -14.19 6.30
C ASN A 105 1.39 -13.69 7.24
N THR A 106 1.17 -13.81 8.54
CA THR A 106 2.06 -13.31 9.60
C THR A 106 3.34 -14.12 9.81
N ASN A 107 3.50 -15.24 9.09
CA ASN A 107 4.64 -16.12 9.28
C ASN A 107 5.58 -16.04 8.04
N PRO A 108 6.72 -15.33 8.15
CA PRO A 108 7.68 -15.18 7.04
C PRO A 108 8.37 -16.49 6.66
N PHE A 109 8.19 -17.56 7.44
CA PHE A 109 8.73 -18.90 7.21
C PHE A 109 7.68 -19.93 6.78
N ARG A 110 6.40 -19.54 6.68
CA ARG A 110 5.34 -20.44 6.20
C ARG A 110 5.31 -20.45 4.68
N ASN A 111 6.08 -21.36 4.09
CA ASN A 111 5.71 -21.92 2.81
C ASN A 111 4.56 -22.90 3.04
N VAL A 112 3.33 -22.46 2.81
CA VAL A 112 2.20 -23.39 2.69
C VAL A 112 1.52 -23.13 1.36
N ASN A 113 1.64 -24.10 0.46
CA ASN A 113 0.66 -24.29 -0.61
C ASN A 113 -0.67 -24.64 0.05
N TYR A 114 -1.41 -23.64 0.54
CA TYR A 114 -2.84 -23.78 0.78
C TYR A 114 -3.53 -23.56 -0.57
N ASN A 115 -3.89 -24.66 -1.23
CA ASN A 115 -4.66 -24.68 -2.48
C ASN A 115 -4.02 -23.97 -3.70
N GLY A 116 -2.68 -23.90 -3.80
CA GLY A 116 -2.00 -23.34 -4.97
C GLY A 116 -2.03 -21.81 -5.09
N LYS A 117 -2.35 -21.08 -4.01
CA LYS A 117 -2.24 -19.62 -3.98
C LYS A 117 -0.79 -19.14 -3.88
N SER A 118 -0.42 -18.14 -4.68
CA SER A 118 0.88 -17.46 -4.63
C SER A 118 1.22 -17.01 -3.21
N THR A 119 2.45 -17.28 -2.78
CA THR A 119 3.02 -16.72 -1.54
C THR A 119 3.82 -15.49 -1.93
N VAL A 120 3.34 -14.32 -1.53
CA VAL A 120 4.05 -13.06 -1.71
C VAL A 120 4.75 -12.73 -0.40
N LYS A 121 6.04 -12.46 -0.44
CA LYS A 121 6.78 -12.03 0.75
C LYS A 121 6.43 -10.58 1.08
N VAL A 122 6.33 -10.26 2.37
CA VAL A 122 6.06 -8.89 2.83
C VAL A 122 7.13 -7.93 2.32
N GLU A 123 8.39 -8.36 2.27
CA GLU A 123 9.50 -7.57 1.73
C GLU A 123 9.32 -7.26 0.24
N GLU A 124 8.78 -8.20 -0.54
CA GLU A 124 8.52 -7.98 -1.96
C GLU A 124 7.46 -6.89 -2.17
N PHE A 125 6.40 -6.92 -1.35
CA PHE A 125 5.40 -5.87 -1.34
C PHE A 125 6.01 -4.51 -0.93
N ILE A 126 6.81 -4.47 0.15
CA ILE A 126 7.46 -3.23 0.60
C ILE A 126 8.36 -2.64 -0.49
N GLU A 127 9.19 -3.46 -1.15
CA GLU A 127 10.05 -2.99 -2.22
C GLU A 127 9.26 -2.51 -3.45
N HIS A 128 8.11 -3.12 -3.73
CA HIS A 128 7.20 -2.63 -4.77
C HIS A 128 6.66 -1.23 -4.43
N ILE A 129 6.19 -1.00 -3.21
CA ILE A 129 5.68 0.32 -2.78
C ILE A 129 6.79 1.37 -2.82
N LYS A 130 8.00 1.05 -2.36
CA LYS A 130 9.16 1.96 -2.46
C LYS A 130 9.49 2.32 -3.89
N PHE A 131 9.41 1.36 -4.82
CA PHE A 131 9.60 1.61 -6.24
C PHE A 131 8.57 2.60 -6.79
N LEU A 132 7.28 2.44 -6.44
CA LEU A 132 6.22 3.36 -6.87
C LEU A 132 6.44 4.78 -6.33
N VAL A 133 6.77 4.91 -5.04
CA VAL A 133 7.11 6.21 -4.42
C VAL A 133 8.29 6.87 -5.12
N HIS A 134 9.36 6.11 -5.38
CA HIS A 134 10.53 6.64 -6.07
C HIS A 134 10.22 7.06 -7.52
N LEU A 135 9.36 6.32 -8.20
CA LEU A 135 8.92 6.63 -9.55
C LEU A 135 8.17 7.97 -9.58
N GLU A 136 7.22 8.20 -8.68
CA GLU A 136 6.47 9.45 -8.60
C GLU A 136 7.33 10.64 -8.18
N ASP A 137 8.24 10.45 -7.21
CA ASP A 137 9.22 11.47 -6.84
C ASP A 137 10.10 11.87 -8.04
N THR A 138 10.47 10.89 -8.88
CA THR A 138 11.28 11.13 -10.08
C THR A 138 10.49 11.87 -11.16
N LYS A 139 9.24 11.47 -11.42
CA LYS A 139 8.34 12.17 -12.36
C LYS A 139 8.14 13.63 -11.96
N SER A 140 7.87 13.88 -10.67
CA SER A 140 7.72 15.22 -10.11
C SER A 140 8.98 16.08 -10.33
N LYS A 141 10.17 15.54 -10.02
CA LYS A 141 11.46 16.25 -10.22
C LYS A 141 11.75 16.58 -11.68
N LEU A 142 11.30 15.74 -12.61
CA LEU A 142 11.48 15.94 -14.04
C LEU A 142 10.40 16.83 -14.67
N GLY A 143 9.43 17.32 -13.89
CA GLY A 143 8.30 18.10 -14.41
C GLY A 143 7.38 17.29 -15.32
N LEU A 144 7.48 15.96 -15.27
CA LEU A 144 6.60 15.05 -15.98
C LEU A 144 5.35 14.85 -15.11
N GLY A 145 4.44 15.83 -15.16
CA GLY A 145 3.17 15.73 -14.45
C GLY A 145 2.39 14.47 -14.84
N ASN A 146 1.48 14.05 -13.96
CA ASN A 146 0.58 12.92 -14.19
C ASN A 146 -0.16 13.10 -15.52
N LEU A 147 0.28 12.40 -16.56
CA LEU A 147 -0.48 12.22 -17.79
C LEU A 147 -1.60 11.24 -17.47
N GLU A 148 -2.69 11.70 -16.87
CA GLU A 148 -4.02 11.06 -16.86
C GLU A 148 -4.98 11.97 -16.05
N ASN A 149 -5.74 12.80 -16.78
CA ASN A 149 -7.16 13.06 -16.49
C ASN A 149 -7.95 12.23 -17.51
#